data_AF-A0A432EP15-F1
#
_entry.id   AF-A0A432EP15-F1
#
_cell.length_a   1.000
_cell.length_b   1.000
_cell.length_c   1.000
_cell.angle_alpha   90.00
_cell.angle_beta   90.00
_cell.angle_gamma   90.00
#
_symmetry.space_group_name_H-M   'P 1'
#
loop_
_entity.id
_entity.type
_entity.pdbx_description
1 polymer ?
#
loop_
_entity_poly.entity_id
_entity_poly.type
_entity_poly.pdbx_seq_one_letter_code
_entity_poly.pdbx_strand_id
1 'polypeptide(L)'
;LDREACKRYRGAVVRNVKVKESPLWLQVSLWKFGQNSVNNIVDITNYILFTEGNPMHAFDLDKIEGKIYVKPAEGGERFKALNGKEYILQKGDLVIADDKKILALAGIIGGENSAVSEDTTNILLETAYFDPFRVRKTAKRLDIRTESSYRFERNVDIENVANAQDLALSLILKLAGGEVTSLKEVYPNPYQPQKVRLKYSKLTAYVGENIDPSLASEILNSLGLPTKVTLEVSDDQALREAILKVVSSKLGCKEAQITPQGDGSGYILCNGRRVKYELTEKGLEIEP
;
A
#
# COMPACT_ATOMS: atom_id res chain seq x y z
N LEU A 1 -12.95 -13.69 2.72
CA LEU A 1 -12.02 -12.66 3.22
C LEU A 1 -12.57 -12.13 4.53
N ASP A 2 -11.88 -12.38 5.63
CA ASP A 2 -12.05 -11.60 6.86
C ASP A 2 -11.58 -10.16 6.60
N ARG A 3 -12.54 -9.22 6.54
CA ARG A 3 -12.29 -7.84 6.10
C ARG A 3 -11.53 -7.00 7.14
N GLU A 4 -11.46 -7.44 8.40
CA GLU A 4 -10.70 -6.75 9.44
C GLU A 4 -9.26 -7.23 9.45
N ALA A 5 -9.07 -8.55 9.36
CA ALA A 5 -7.76 -9.18 9.44
C ALA A 5 -7.00 -9.18 8.10
N CYS A 6 -7.71 -9.08 6.98
CA CYS A 6 -7.12 -8.97 5.64
C CYS A 6 -7.87 -7.92 4.82
N LYS A 7 -7.29 -6.73 4.72
CA LYS A 7 -7.92 -5.58 4.06
C LYS A 7 -7.82 -5.64 2.54
N ARG A 8 -6.80 -6.33 2.01
CA ARG A 8 -6.55 -6.49 0.57
C ARG A 8 -5.97 -7.86 0.30
N TYR A 9 -6.53 -8.57 -0.67
CA TYR A 9 -6.02 -9.87 -1.12
C TYR A 9 -6.09 -9.95 -2.65
N ARG A 10 -4.94 -10.22 -3.28
CA ARG A 10 -4.80 -10.37 -4.72
C ARG A 10 -4.24 -11.75 -5.04
N GLY A 11 -4.94 -12.51 -5.86
CA GLY A 11 -4.56 -13.85 -6.29
C GLY A 11 -4.44 -13.91 -7.81
N ALA A 12 -3.36 -14.49 -8.32
CA ALA A 12 -3.15 -14.74 -9.74
C ALA A 12 -2.87 -16.22 -10.00
N VAL A 13 -3.59 -16.80 -10.95
CA VAL A 13 -3.38 -18.19 -11.39
C VAL A 13 -2.46 -18.20 -12.58
N VAL A 14 -1.31 -18.86 -12.45
CA VAL A 14 -0.35 -19.08 -13.53
C VAL A 14 -0.30 -20.56 -13.84
N ARG A 15 -0.61 -20.94 -15.08
CA ARG A 15 -0.60 -22.33 -15.54
C ARG A 15 0.63 -22.63 -16.38
N ASN A 16 1.00 -23.91 -16.41
CA ASN A 16 2.11 -24.45 -17.22
C ASN A 16 3.47 -23.79 -16.91
N VAL A 17 3.74 -23.49 -15.63
CA VAL A 17 5.07 -23.04 -15.20
C VAL A 17 6.04 -24.22 -15.15
N LYS A 18 7.33 -23.94 -15.34
CA LYS A 18 8.42 -24.90 -15.11
C LYS A 18 9.20 -24.52 -13.86
N VAL A 19 9.00 -25.28 -12.78
CA VAL A 19 9.80 -25.17 -11.56
C VAL A 19 11.19 -25.76 -11.83
N LYS A 20 12.23 -25.00 -11.51
CA LYS A 20 13.64 -25.37 -11.72
C LYS A 20 14.55 -24.49 -10.88
N GLU A 21 15.85 -24.78 -10.91
CA GLU A 21 16.85 -23.91 -10.31
C GLU A 21 16.78 -22.47 -10.86
N SER A 22 16.95 -21.50 -9.97
CA SER A 22 16.99 -20.09 -10.31
C SER A 22 18.20 -19.73 -11.16
N PRO A 23 18.11 -18.73 -12.05
CA PRO A 23 19.29 -18.20 -12.73
C PRO A 23 20.27 -17.61 -11.71
N LEU A 24 21.58 -17.69 -12.01
CA LEU A 24 22.65 -17.30 -11.09
C LEU A 24 22.50 -15.87 -10.53
N TRP A 25 22.01 -14.91 -11.32
CA TRP A 25 21.81 -13.54 -10.85
C TRP A 25 20.77 -13.45 -9.72
N LEU A 26 19.72 -14.29 -9.77
CA LEU A 26 18.66 -14.31 -8.77
C LEU A 26 19.18 -14.99 -7.50
N GLN A 27 19.91 -16.10 -7.65
CA GLN A 27 20.58 -16.77 -6.53
C GLN A 27 21.54 -15.82 -5.80
N VAL A 28 22.43 -15.16 -6.54
CA VAL A 28 23.41 -14.20 -5.99
C VAL A 28 22.71 -13.04 -5.31
N SER A 29 21.59 -12.57 -5.85
CA SER A 29 20.80 -11.50 -5.23
C SER A 29 20.25 -11.94 -3.87
N LEU A 30 19.71 -13.15 -3.75
CA LEU A 30 19.20 -13.69 -2.49
C LEU A 30 20.31 -13.95 -1.46
N TRP A 31 21.46 -14.48 -1.90
CA TRP A 31 22.60 -14.70 -1.01
C TRP A 31 23.11 -13.40 -0.37
N LYS A 32 23.05 -12.27 -1.09
CA LYS A 32 23.38 -10.95 -0.53
C LYS A 32 22.42 -10.51 0.59
N PHE A 33 21.20 -11.04 0.62
CA PHE A 33 20.25 -10.87 1.71
C PHE A 33 20.34 -11.97 2.79
N GLY A 34 21.32 -12.89 2.68
CA GLY A 34 21.47 -14.01 3.60
C GLY A 34 20.46 -15.15 3.38
N GLN A 35 19.77 -15.17 2.23
CA GLN A 35 18.75 -16.15 1.90
C GLN A 35 19.28 -17.18 0.90
N ASN A 36 19.12 -18.47 1.20
CA ASN A 36 19.46 -19.54 0.26
C ASN A 36 18.43 -19.62 -0.88
N SER A 37 18.90 -19.93 -2.09
CA SER A 37 18.06 -20.26 -3.24
C SER A 37 17.38 -21.61 -3.03
N VAL A 38 16.13 -21.71 -3.48
CA VAL A 38 15.32 -22.93 -3.39
C VAL A 38 14.91 -23.39 -4.79
N ASN A 39 14.10 -22.58 -5.48
CA ASN A 39 13.71 -22.76 -6.87
C ASN A 39 13.24 -21.42 -7.44
N ASN A 40 13.14 -21.31 -8.75
CA ASN A 40 12.77 -20.08 -9.45
C ASN A 40 11.46 -19.45 -8.94
N ILE A 41 10.43 -20.21 -8.57
CA ILE A 41 9.17 -19.64 -8.07
C ILE A 41 9.35 -19.05 -6.66
N VAL A 42 9.88 -19.84 -5.73
CA VAL A 42 10.10 -19.40 -4.34
C VAL A 42 11.08 -18.23 -4.30
N ASP A 43 12.13 -18.28 -5.11
CA ASP A 43 13.16 -17.27 -5.15
C ASP A 43 12.66 -15.94 -5.72
N ILE A 44 11.77 -15.96 -6.72
CA ILE A 44 11.10 -14.75 -7.19
C ILE A 44 10.26 -14.13 -6.07
N THR A 45 9.50 -14.95 -5.33
CA THR A 45 8.70 -14.42 -4.22
C THR A 45 9.55 -13.81 -3.11
N ASN A 46 10.69 -14.42 -2.79
CA ASN A 46 11.66 -13.88 -1.83
C ASN A 46 12.34 -12.62 -2.36
N TYR A 47 12.71 -12.59 -3.64
CA TYR A 47 13.36 -11.44 -4.26
C TYR A 47 12.47 -10.21 -4.20
N ILE A 48 11.21 -10.33 -4.61
CA ILE A 48 10.22 -9.23 -4.51
C ILE A 48 9.97 -8.84 -3.05
N LEU A 49 9.93 -9.80 -2.12
CA LEU A 49 9.84 -9.50 -0.69
C LEU A 49 11.01 -8.62 -0.22
N PHE A 50 12.22 -8.83 -0.73
CA PHE A 50 13.40 -8.04 -0.36
C PHE A 50 13.50 -6.70 -1.10
N THR A 51 13.11 -6.64 -2.38
CA THR A 51 13.22 -5.41 -3.19
C THR A 51 12.03 -4.48 -3.03
N GLU A 52 10.81 -5.03 -2.94
CA GLU A 52 9.55 -4.27 -2.87
C GLU A 52 8.96 -4.24 -1.45
N GLY A 53 9.48 -5.05 -0.53
CA GLY A 53 8.99 -5.09 0.85
C GLY A 53 7.65 -5.79 1.05
N ASN A 54 7.03 -6.33 0.00
CA ASN A 54 5.75 -7.04 0.06
C ASN A 54 5.97 -8.56 0.06
N PRO A 55 5.71 -9.26 1.18
CA PRO A 55 5.73 -10.71 1.20
C PRO A 55 4.65 -11.30 0.30
N MET A 56 4.99 -12.42 -0.34
CA MET A 56 4.10 -13.16 -1.22
C MET A 56 4.19 -14.65 -0.89
N HIS A 57 3.21 -15.40 -1.38
CA HIS A 57 3.25 -16.85 -1.32
C HIS A 57 2.82 -17.45 -2.65
N ALA A 58 3.43 -18.56 -3.04
CA ALA A 58 2.98 -19.35 -4.17
C ALA A 58 2.47 -20.69 -3.64
N PHE A 59 1.19 -20.97 -3.87
CA PHE A 59 0.61 -22.28 -3.61
C PHE A 59 0.68 -23.12 -4.88
N ASP A 60 0.90 -24.42 -4.72
CA ASP A 60 0.61 -25.39 -5.77
C ASP A 60 -0.91 -25.45 -5.99
N LEU A 61 -1.35 -24.97 -7.16
CA LEU A 61 -2.77 -24.87 -7.49
C LEU A 61 -3.43 -26.25 -7.51
N ASP A 62 -2.70 -27.27 -7.91
CA ASP A 62 -3.24 -28.63 -8.07
C ASP A 62 -3.45 -29.33 -6.71
N LYS A 63 -2.93 -28.74 -5.63
CA LYS A 63 -3.16 -29.18 -4.23
C LYS A 63 -4.30 -28.42 -3.54
N ILE A 64 -4.87 -27.39 -4.17
CA ILE A 64 -5.98 -26.60 -3.63
C ILE A 64 -7.31 -27.23 -4.00
N GLU A 65 -8.18 -27.44 -3.01
CA GLU A 65 -9.51 -28.00 -3.22
C GLU A 65 -10.58 -26.91 -3.08
N GLY A 66 -11.09 -26.46 -4.23
CA GLY A 66 -12.19 -25.51 -4.30
C GLY A 66 -11.76 -24.05 -4.13
N LYS A 67 -12.39 -23.31 -3.21
CA LYS A 67 -12.15 -21.86 -3.06
C LYS A 67 -11.12 -21.54 -1.98
N ILE A 68 -10.41 -20.43 -2.16
CA ILE A 68 -9.56 -19.85 -1.11
C ILE A 68 -10.38 -19.01 -0.13
N TYR A 69 -10.15 -19.25 1.16
CA TYR A 69 -10.68 -18.50 2.27
C TYR A 69 -9.54 -17.93 3.11
N VAL A 70 -9.56 -16.63 3.31
CA VAL A 70 -8.82 -15.97 4.40
C VAL A 70 -9.81 -15.78 5.54
N LYS A 71 -9.63 -16.52 6.63
CA LYS A 71 -10.55 -16.54 7.77
C LYS A 71 -9.81 -16.80 9.08
N PRO A 72 -10.39 -16.47 10.24
CA PRO A 72 -9.87 -16.92 11.52
C PRO A 72 -10.01 -18.44 11.68
N ALA A 73 -9.02 -19.05 12.32
CA ALA A 73 -9.08 -20.40 12.84
C ALA A 73 -10.18 -20.53 13.91
N GLU A 74 -10.82 -21.69 13.97
CA GLU A 74 -11.83 -22.05 14.97
C GLU A 74 -11.17 -22.41 16.31
N GLY A 75 -9.93 -22.91 16.26
CA GLY A 75 -9.12 -23.28 17.42
C GLY A 75 -9.11 -24.80 17.66
N GLY A 76 -7.95 -25.32 18.06
CA GLY A 76 -7.69 -26.75 18.20
C GLY A 76 -7.29 -27.44 16.89
N GLU A 77 -7.39 -26.74 15.76
CA GLU A 77 -6.94 -27.22 14.45
C GLU A 77 -5.43 -27.45 14.45
N ARG A 78 -4.98 -28.53 13.81
CA ARG A 78 -3.56 -28.84 13.60
C ARG A 78 -3.10 -28.32 12.25
N PHE A 79 -1.94 -27.70 12.22
CA PHE A 79 -1.34 -27.14 11.01
C PHE A 79 0.13 -27.55 10.91
N LYS A 80 0.48 -28.28 9.84
CA LYS A 80 1.84 -28.68 9.55
C LYS A 80 2.50 -27.65 8.62
N ALA A 81 3.47 -26.92 9.15
CA ALA A 81 4.13 -25.81 8.47
C ALA A 81 5.37 -26.27 7.70
N LEU A 82 5.81 -25.44 6.74
CA LEU A 82 7.00 -25.67 5.91
C LEU A 82 8.32 -25.87 6.66
N ASN A 83 8.39 -25.53 7.95
CA ASN A 83 9.57 -25.75 8.78
C ASN A 83 9.59 -27.15 9.44
N GLY A 84 8.71 -28.07 9.00
CA GLY A 84 8.62 -29.43 9.54
C GLY A 84 7.88 -29.55 10.86
N LYS A 85 7.43 -28.42 11.46
CA LYS A 85 6.75 -28.42 12.76
C LYS A 85 5.23 -28.43 12.59
N GLU A 86 4.56 -29.10 13.51
CA GLU A 86 3.11 -29.06 13.67
C GLU A 86 2.73 -28.06 14.76
N TYR A 87 1.75 -27.21 14.47
CA TYR A 87 1.22 -26.20 15.37
C TYR A 87 -0.25 -26.46 15.66
N ILE A 88 -0.67 -26.24 16.91
CA ILE A 88 -2.08 -26.21 17.29
C ILE A 88 -2.54 -24.75 17.26
N LEU A 89 -3.49 -24.46 16.40
CA LEU A 89 -4.02 -23.12 16.21
C LEU A 89 -5.00 -22.76 17.32
N GLN A 90 -5.01 -21.49 17.68
CA GLN A 90 -5.99 -20.92 18.59
C GLN A 90 -7.06 -20.19 17.80
N LYS A 91 -8.26 -20.11 18.39
CA LYS A 91 -9.35 -19.33 17.83
C LYS A 91 -8.88 -17.90 17.56
N GLY A 92 -9.07 -17.44 16.32
CA GLY A 92 -8.68 -16.10 15.92
C GLY A 92 -7.35 -15.99 15.18
N ASP A 93 -6.50 -17.03 15.16
CA ASP A 93 -5.32 -17.06 14.30
C ASP A 93 -5.76 -16.93 12.84
N LEU A 94 -5.16 -16.00 12.08
CA LEU A 94 -5.55 -15.81 10.69
C LEU A 94 -4.94 -16.92 9.81
N VAL A 95 -5.78 -17.65 9.09
CA VAL A 95 -5.39 -18.73 8.19
C VAL A 95 -5.81 -18.45 6.76
N ILE A 96 -5.05 -19.00 5.83
CA ILE A 96 -5.47 -19.22 4.45
C ILE A 96 -5.85 -20.70 4.35
N ALA A 97 -7.06 -20.98 3.91
CA ALA A 97 -7.63 -22.32 3.84
C ALA A 97 -8.35 -22.52 2.51
N ASP A 98 -8.54 -23.77 2.11
CA ASP A 98 -9.45 -24.14 1.04
C ASP A 98 -10.76 -24.73 1.61
N ASP A 99 -11.57 -25.41 0.80
CA ASP A 99 -12.81 -26.04 1.25
C ASP A 99 -12.59 -27.24 2.20
N LYS A 100 -11.35 -27.73 2.34
CA LYS A 100 -11.01 -28.96 3.05
C LYS A 100 -10.02 -28.77 4.19
N LYS A 101 -9.05 -27.88 4.02
CA LYS A 101 -7.85 -27.82 4.87
C LYS A 101 -7.27 -26.43 4.98
N ILE A 102 -6.50 -26.22 6.04
CA ILE A 102 -5.65 -25.04 6.19
C ILE A 102 -4.41 -25.22 5.30
N LEU A 103 -4.10 -24.19 4.52
CA LEU A 103 -2.97 -24.14 3.60
C LEU A 103 -1.81 -23.34 4.18
N ALA A 104 -2.07 -22.29 4.95
CA ALA A 104 -1.03 -21.45 5.54
C ALA A 104 -1.51 -20.67 6.77
N LEU A 105 -0.56 -20.26 7.61
CA LEU A 105 -0.76 -19.16 8.56
C LEU A 105 -0.52 -17.84 7.83
N ALA A 106 -1.58 -17.04 7.73
CA ALA A 106 -1.61 -15.85 6.90
C ALA A 106 -0.53 -14.84 7.32
N GLY A 107 0.34 -14.49 6.37
CA GLY A 107 1.46 -13.57 6.60
C GLY A 107 2.56 -14.09 7.52
N ILE A 108 2.58 -15.39 7.83
CA ILE A 108 3.58 -15.97 8.75
C ILE A 108 4.35 -17.08 8.05
N ILE A 109 3.69 -18.19 7.70
CA ILE A 109 4.36 -19.36 7.12
C ILE A 109 3.37 -20.21 6.31
N GLY A 110 3.84 -20.73 5.18
CA GLY A 110 3.09 -21.69 4.36
C GLY A 110 3.03 -23.09 4.99
N GLY A 111 2.05 -23.87 4.58
CA GLY A 111 1.89 -25.28 4.94
C GLY A 111 2.58 -26.21 3.94
N GLU A 112 3.00 -27.39 4.42
CA GLU A 112 3.64 -28.38 3.54
C GLU A 112 2.68 -28.95 2.48
N ASN A 113 1.40 -29.05 2.82
CA ASN A 113 0.36 -29.66 1.99
C ASN A 113 0.02 -28.88 0.71
N SER A 114 0.49 -27.64 0.59
CA SER A 114 0.20 -26.74 -0.53
C SER A 114 1.46 -26.09 -1.12
N ALA A 115 2.63 -26.54 -0.66
CA ALA A 115 3.92 -26.04 -1.09
C ALA A 115 4.20 -26.39 -2.56
N VAL A 116 4.85 -25.47 -3.26
CA VAL A 116 5.41 -25.67 -4.60
C VAL A 116 6.58 -26.67 -4.51
N SER A 117 6.57 -27.66 -5.39
CA SER A 117 7.64 -28.65 -5.57
C SER A 117 8.13 -28.65 -7.03
N GLU A 118 9.15 -29.46 -7.34
CA GLU A 118 9.67 -29.59 -8.71
C GLU A 118 8.60 -30.07 -9.71
N ASP A 119 7.64 -30.87 -9.24
CA ASP A 119 6.51 -31.37 -10.05
C ASP A 119 5.39 -30.36 -10.26
N THR A 120 5.40 -29.21 -9.57
CA THR A 120 4.33 -28.22 -9.67
C THR A 120 4.32 -27.58 -11.06
N THR A 121 3.15 -27.60 -11.72
CA THR A 121 2.98 -26.97 -13.05
C THR A 121 1.98 -25.83 -13.05
N ASN A 122 1.13 -25.73 -12.02
CA ASN A 122 0.15 -24.67 -11.87
C ASN A 122 0.30 -24.04 -10.48
N ILE A 123 0.33 -22.71 -10.43
CA ILE A 123 0.46 -21.98 -9.17
C ILE A 123 -0.65 -20.97 -8.97
N LEU A 124 -1.01 -20.77 -7.70
CA LEU A 124 -1.72 -19.58 -7.24
C LEU A 124 -0.72 -18.66 -6.53
N LEU A 125 -0.42 -17.53 -7.15
CA LEU A 125 0.39 -16.48 -6.53
C LEU A 125 -0.51 -15.58 -5.67
N GLU A 126 -0.22 -15.56 -4.37
CA GLU A 126 -0.82 -14.68 -3.38
C GLU A 126 0.05 -13.44 -3.14
N THR A 127 -0.59 -12.29 -3.13
CA THR A 127 -0.05 -11.04 -2.58
C THR A 127 -1.16 -10.36 -1.78
N ALA A 128 -0.90 -10.01 -0.52
CA ALA A 128 -1.94 -9.57 0.39
C ALA A 128 -1.45 -8.54 1.40
N TYR A 129 -2.41 -7.92 2.06
CA TYR A 129 -2.22 -7.14 3.28
C TYR A 129 -2.92 -7.85 4.43
N PHE A 130 -2.16 -8.15 5.48
CA PHE A 130 -2.68 -8.71 6.72
C PHE A 130 -2.51 -7.71 7.87
N ASP A 131 -3.44 -7.73 8.81
CA ASP A 131 -3.39 -6.86 9.99
C ASP A 131 -2.10 -7.11 10.81
N PRO A 132 -1.24 -6.09 11.00
CA PRO A 132 0.05 -6.26 11.67
C PRO A 132 -0.05 -6.79 13.10
N PHE A 133 -1.09 -6.39 13.84
CA PHE A 133 -1.28 -6.82 15.22
C PHE A 133 -1.63 -8.31 15.30
N ARG A 134 -2.54 -8.78 14.44
CA ARG A 134 -2.91 -10.20 14.37
C ARG A 134 -1.74 -11.08 13.96
N VAL A 135 -0.99 -10.69 12.93
CA VAL A 135 0.22 -11.41 12.51
C VAL A 135 1.22 -11.50 13.65
N ARG A 136 1.52 -10.38 14.31
CA ARG A 136 2.44 -10.32 15.46
C ARG A 136 2.01 -11.21 16.61
N LYS A 137 0.73 -11.17 16.97
CA LYS A 137 0.18 -11.95 18.08
C LYS A 137 0.34 -13.44 17.83
N THR A 138 0.00 -13.92 16.64
CA THR A 138 0.13 -15.34 16.27
C THR A 138 1.58 -15.76 16.13
N ALA A 139 2.42 -15.00 15.40
CA ALA A 139 3.84 -15.30 15.20
C ALA A 139 4.59 -15.39 16.54
N LYS A 140 4.40 -14.43 17.44
CA LYS A 140 5.03 -14.42 18.76
C LYS A 140 4.57 -15.59 19.64
N ARG A 141 3.27 -15.92 19.62
CA ARG A 141 2.72 -17.01 20.45
C ARG A 141 3.21 -18.38 19.99
N LEU A 142 3.32 -18.59 18.68
CA LEU A 142 3.80 -19.84 18.09
C LEU A 142 5.35 -19.91 18.00
N ASP A 143 6.04 -18.86 18.42
CA ASP A 143 7.49 -18.68 18.30
C ASP A 143 7.99 -18.91 16.86
N ILE A 144 7.28 -18.32 15.89
CA ILE A 144 7.62 -18.36 14.47
C ILE A 144 8.14 -16.99 14.07
N ARG A 145 9.34 -16.95 13.47
CA ARG A 145 9.90 -15.74 12.87
C ARG A 145 10.31 -16.07 11.45
N THR A 146 9.67 -15.40 10.50
CA THR A 146 10.03 -15.47 9.08
C THR A 146 10.24 -14.05 8.56
N GLU A 147 10.91 -13.92 7.42
CA GLU A 147 11.03 -12.64 6.72
C GLU A 147 9.67 -12.05 6.34
N SER A 148 8.66 -12.91 6.12
CA SER A 148 7.27 -12.54 5.87
C SER A 148 6.62 -11.97 7.13
N SER A 149 6.65 -12.71 8.24
CA SER A 149 6.05 -12.24 9.50
C SER A 149 6.71 -10.94 9.96
N TYR A 150 8.04 -10.85 9.89
CA TYR A 150 8.79 -9.66 10.28
C TYR A 150 8.28 -8.37 9.60
N ARG A 151 7.98 -8.44 8.29
CA ARG A 151 7.47 -7.32 7.49
C ARG A 151 6.00 -7.04 7.79
N PHE A 152 5.14 -8.05 7.79
CA PHE A 152 3.72 -7.86 8.09
C PHE A 152 3.49 -7.29 9.49
N GLU A 153 4.25 -7.73 10.50
CA GLU A 153 4.23 -7.17 11.86
C GLU A 153 4.56 -5.67 11.93
N ARG A 154 5.26 -5.14 10.91
CA ARG A 154 5.70 -3.74 10.81
C ARG A 154 4.93 -2.93 9.78
N ASN A 155 3.81 -3.49 9.31
CA ASN A 155 2.93 -2.89 8.30
C ASN A 155 3.60 -2.83 6.92
N VAL A 156 3.06 -3.61 5.99
CA VAL A 156 3.43 -3.53 4.56
C VAL A 156 2.60 -2.45 3.88
N ASP A 157 3.13 -1.87 2.79
CA ASP A 157 2.34 -0.94 1.99
C ASP A 157 1.19 -1.68 1.30
N ILE A 158 -0.03 -1.30 1.68
CA ILE A 158 -1.27 -1.87 1.11
C ILE A 158 -1.47 -1.46 -0.35
N GLU A 159 -0.94 -0.31 -0.76
CA GLU A 159 -1.04 0.18 -2.13
C GLU A 159 -0.05 -0.53 -3.06
N ASN A 160 1.10 -0.95 -2.54
CA ASN A 160 2.11 -1.70 -3.30
C ASN A 160 1.73 -3.16 -3.58
N VAL A 161 0.66 -3.70 -2.97
CA VAL A 161 0.20 -5.09 -3.18
C VAL A 161 0.02 -5.43 -4.66
N ALA A 162 -0.55 -4.51 -5.44
CA ALA A 162 -0.74 -4.76 -6.86
C ALA A 162 0.59 -4.74 -7.61
N ASN A 163 1.35 -3.65 -7.49
CA ASN A 163 2.63 -3.47 -8.18
C ASN A 163 3.62 -4.61 -7.89
N ALA A 164 3.77 -5.02 -6.63
CA ALA A 164 4.63 -6.14 -6.25
C ALA A 164 4.22 -7.45 -6.92
N GLN A 165 2.91 -7.75 -7.01
CA GLN A 165 2.43 -8.95 -7.70
C GLN A 165 2.72 -8.89 -9.21
N ASP A 166 2.53 -7.74 -9.85
CA ASP A 166 2.75 -7.59 -11.28
C ASP A 166 4.25 -7.75 -11.64
N LEU A 167 5.15 -7.24 -10.81
CA LEU A 167 6.60 -7.48 -10.92
C LEU A 167 6.95 -8.96 -10.76
N ALA A 168 6.33 -9.64 -9.79
CA ALA A 168 6.52 -11.07 -9.56
C ALA A 168 6.03 -11.91 -10.75
N LEU A 169 4.84 -11.61 -11.28
CA LEU A 169 4.27 -12.28 -12.44
C LEU A 169 5.15 -12.09 -13.67
N SER A 170 5.64 -10.87 -13.90
CA SER A 170 6.59 -10.57 -14.98
C SER A 170 7.85 -11.44 -14.90
N LEU A 171 8.44 -11.58 -13.71
CA LEU A 171 9.59 -12.46 -13.49
C LEU A 171 9.25 -13.95 -13.64
N ILE A 172 8.08 -14.40 -13.16
CA ILE A 172 7.63 -15.79 -13.28
C ILE A 172 7.48 -16.15 -14.76
N LEU A 173 6.75 -15.34 -15.53
CA LEU A 173 6.57 -15.57 -16.96
C LEU A 173 7.90 -15.60 -17.71
N LYS A 174 8.85 -14.74 -17.33
CA LYS A 174 10.18 -14.70 -17.95
C LYS A 174 11.06 -15.90 -17.60
N LEU A 175 11.05 -16.37 -16.36
CA LEU A 175 12.02 -17.35 -15.86
C LEU A 175 11.47 -18.77 -15.79
N ALA A 176 10.19 -18.92 -15.48
CA ALA A 176 9.47 -20.18 -15.36
C ALA A 176 8.56 -20.46 -16.56
N GLY A 177 8.22 -19.45 -17.37
CA GLY A 177 7.25 -19.58 -18.46
C GLY A 177 5.81 -19.56 -17.93
N GLY A 178 4.93 -20.26 -18.65
CA GLY A 178 3.51 -20.36 -18.31
C GLY A 178 2.68 -19.16 -18.77
N GLU A 179 1.43 -19.13 -18.32
CA GLU A 179 0.44 -18.12 -18.70
C GLU A 179 -0.45 -17.75 -17.51
N VAL A 180 -0.72 -16.45 -17.34
CA VAL A 180 -1.69 -15.96 -16.36
C VAL A 180 -3.10 -16.19 -16.91
N THR A 181 -3.85 -17.09 -16.27
CA THR A 181 -5.20 -17.48 -16.73
C THR A 181 -6.32 -16.82 -15.93
N SER A 182 -6.02 -16.31 -14.74
CA SER A 182 -6.99 -15.63 -13.89
C SER A 182 -6.28 -14.70 -12.93
N LEU A 183 -6.89 -13.55 -12.68
CA LEU A 183 -6.46 -12.61 -11.66
C LEU A 183 -7.68 -12.10 -10.94
N LYS A 184 -7.63 -12.12 -9.61
CA LYS A 184 -8.72 -11.62 -8.77
C LYS A 184 -8.16 -10.80 -7.63
N GLU A 185 -8.83 -9.68 -7.38
CA GLU A 185 -8.53 -8.79 -6.27
C GLU A 185 -9.77 -8.57 -5.42
N VAL A 186 -9.56 -8.49 -4.10
CA VAL A 186 -10.57 -8.06 -3.14
C VAL A 186 -9.97 -6.94 -2.31
N TYR A 187 -10.42 -5.71 -2.55
CA TYR A 187 -10.00 -4.51 -1.81
C TYR A 187 -11.20 -3.60 -1.50
N PRO A 188 -12.05 -3.97 -0.51
CA PRO A 188 -13.35 -3.33 -0.33
C PRO A 188 -13.28 -1.89 0.16
N ASN A 189 -12.24 -1.54 0.92
CA ASN A 189 -12.05 -0.20 1.50
C ASN A 189 -10.65 0.31 1.12
N PRO A 190 -10.49 0.90 -0.08
CA PRO A 190 -9.23 1.48 -0.51
C PRO A 190 -8.68 2.51 0.47
N TYR A 191 -7.36 2.52 0.66
CA TYR A 191 -6.67 3.46 1.52
C TYR A 191 -6.91 4.88 0.98
N GLN A 192 -7.19 5.80 1.90
CA GLN A 192 -7.36 7.21 1.61
C GLN A 192 -6.24 7.96 2.32
N PRO A 193 -5.32 8.61 1.57
CA PRO A 193 -4.27 9.41 2.17
C PRO A 193 -4.83 10.47 3.11
N GLN A 194 -4.28 10.55 4.32
CA GLN A 194 -4.70 11.57 5.26
C GLN A 194 -4.15 12.94 4.84
N LYS A 195 -5.04 13.93 4.78
CA LYS A 195 -4.64 15.32 4.57
C LYS A 195 -4.19 15.92 5.89
N VAL A 196 -2.93 16.30 5.98
CA VAL A 196 -2.35 16.97 7.14
C VAL A 196 -2.14 18.43 6.81
N ARG A 197 -2.47 19.30 7.76
CA ARG A 197 -2.30 20.73 7.62
C ARG A 197 -1.08 21.21 8.38
N LEU A 198 -0.07 21.69 7.65
CA LEU A 198 1.13 22.29 8.22
C LEU A 198 1.02 23.82 8.19
N LYS A 199 1.04 24.46 9.36
CA LYS A 199 1.14 25.92 9.45
C LYS A 199 2.62 26.32 9.44
N TYR A 200 3.03 27.18 8.51
CA TYR A 200 4.41 27.65 8.43
C TYR A 200 4.89 28.31 9.73
N SER A 201 4.03 29.07 10.42
CA SER A 201 4.37 29.64 11.73
C SER A 201 4.71 28.58 12.79
N LYS A 202 4.05 27.42 12.77
CA LYS A 202 4.41 26.29 13.64
C LYS A 202 5.73 25.65 13.22
N LEU A 203 5.96 25.51 11.92
CA LEU A 203 7.22 24.98 11.40
C LEU A 203 8.40 25.84 11.86
N THR A 204 8.32 27.17 11.69
CA THR A 204 9.32 28.13 12.18
C THR A 204 9.51 28.03 13.69
N ALA A 205 8.42 27.93 14.46
CA ALA A 205 8.49 27.82 15.91
C ALA A 205 9.16 26.53 16.39
N TYR A 206 8.99 25.40 15.68
CA TYR A 206 9.64 24.13 16.04
C TYR A 206 11.10 24.06 15.62
N VAL A 207 11.45 24.61 14.45
CA VAL A 207 12.81 24.56 13.92
C VAL A 207 13.70 25.65 14.53
N GLY A 208 13.12 26.80 14.87
CA GLY A 208 13.85 27.97 15.37
C GLY A 208 14.43 28.86 14.27
N GLU A 209 14.19 28.54 13.00
CA GLU A 209 14.64 29.29 11.83
C GLU A 209 13.52 29.47 10.82
N ASN A 210 13.60 30.52 10.00
CA ASN A 210 12.61 30.79 8.98
C ASN A 210 12.86 29.90 7.74
N ILE A 211 11.94 28.99 7.47
CA ILE A 211 12.00 28.10 6.30
C ILE A 211 11.11 28.68 5.20
N ASP A 212 11.68 28.86 4.01
CA ASP A 212 10.94 29.27 2.82
C ASP A 212 9.82 28.26 2.50
N PRO A 213 8.54 28.71 2.35
CA PRO A 213 7.43 27.85 1.97
C PRO A 213 7.64 26.99 0.73
N SER A 214 8.41 27.49 -0.25
CA SER A 214 8.75 26.78 -1.48
C SER A 214 9.68 25.60 -1.21
N LEU A 215 10.73 25.81 -0.41
CA LEU A 215 11.67 24.76 0.00
C LEU A 215 10.98 23.66 0.81
N ALA A 216 10.11 24.04 1.76
CA ALA A 216 9.34 23.06 2.53
C ALA A 216 8.44 22.21 1.62
N SER A 217 7.80 22.83 0.62
CA SER A 217 6.99 22.12 -0.36
C SER A 217 7.83 21.20 -1.24
N GLU A 218 8.99 21.66 -1.72
CA GLU A 218 9.91 20.85 -2.53
C GLU A 218 10.34 19.58 -1.78
N ILE A 219 10.80 19.74 -0.51
CA ILE A 219 11.21 18.62 0.35
C ILE A 219 10.05 17.63 0.52
N LEU A 220 8.85 18.10 0.88
CA LEU A 220 7.69 17.22 1.07
C LEU A 220 7.30 16.48 -0.22
N ASN A 221 7.30 17.16 -1.37
CA ASN A 221 7.01 16.53 -2.66
C ASN A 221 8.06 15.46 -3.03
N SER A 222 9.35 15.73 -2.79
CA SER A 222 10.43 14.74 -3.02
C SER A 222 10.33 13.50 -2.13
N LEU A 223 9.75 13.66 -0.94
CA LEU A 223 9.44 12.55 -0.02
C LEU A 223 8.15 11.80 -0.40
N GLY A 224 7.49 12.16 -1.51
CA GLY A 224 6.24 11.56 -1.94
C GLY A 224 5.03 12.02 -1.15
N LEU A 225 5.09 13.21 -0.54
CA LEU A 225 3.98 13.86 0.16
C LEU A 225 3.51 15.07 -0.65
N PRO A 226 2.56 14.90 -1.59
CA PRO A 226 2.11 15.99 -2.44
C PRO A 226 1.56 17.15 -1.61
N THR A 227 2.07 18.36 -1.86
CA THR A 227 1.62 19.57 -1.15
C THR A 227 0.71 20.43 -2.01
N LYS A 228 -0.25 21.10 -1.37
CA LYS A 228 -0.95 22.26 -1.91
C LYS A 228 -0.72 23.42 -0.97
N VAL A 229 0.02 24.43 -1.42
CA VAL A 229 0.18 25.68 -0.66
C VAL A 229 -1.15 26.42 -0.70
N THR A 230 -1.65 26.79 0.47
CA THR A 230 -2.86 27.60 0.62
C THR A 230 -2.54 28.80 1.48
N LEU A 231 -2.92 29.98 1.02
CA LEU A 231 -2.84 31.20 1.81
C LEU A 231 -4.06 31.23 2.73
N GLU A 232 -3.85 30.98 4.02
CA GLU A 232 -4.88 31.28 5.00
C GLU A 232 -4.95 32.78 5.22
N VAL A 233 -6.05 33.33 4.75
CA VAL A 233 -6.47 34.68 5.08
C VAL A 233 -7.11 34.61 6.47
N SER A 234 -6.36 34.96 7.52
CA SER A 234 -7.02 35.48 8.73
C SER A 234 -7.78 36.75 8.35
N ASP A 235 -8.84 37.11 9.08
CA ASP A 235 -9.64 38.35 8.93
C ASP A 235 -8.78 39.62 8.97
N ASP A 236 -7.95 39.81 7.96
CA ASP A 236 -6.95 40.83 7.86
C ASP A 236 -7.51 41.89 6.92
N GLN A 237 -7.89 43.00 7.53
CA GLN A 237 -8.42 44.17 6.86
C GLN A 237 -7.49 44.61 5.71
N ALA A 238 -6.18 44.42 5.86
CA ALA A 238 -5.19 44.74 4.82
C ALA A 238 -5.32 43.85 3.57
N LEU A 239 -5.64 42.57 3.71
CA LEU A 239 -5.84 41.69 2.55
C LEU A 239 -7.18 41.97 1.88
N ARG A 240 -8.23 42.26 2.66
CA ARG A 240 -9.51 42.71 2.11
C ARG A 240 -9.32 43.97 1.28
N GLU A 241 -8.52 44.92 1.76
CA GLU A 241 -8.14 46.13 1.01
C GLU A 241 -7.29 45.82 -0.23
N ALA A 242 -6.33 44.90 -0.13
CA ALA A 242 -5.50 44.50 -1.28
C ALA A 242 -6.33 43.83 -2.39
N ILE A 243 -7.23 42.91 -2.02
CA ILE A 243 -8.15 42.26 -2.96
C ILE A 243 -9.09 43.30 -3.58
N LEU A 244 -9.70 44.17 -2.77
CA LEU A 244 -10.54 45.27 -3.27
C LEU A 244 -9.79 46.15 -4.26
N LYS A 245 -8.53 46.51 -3.99
CA LYS A 245 -7.71 47.33 -4.88
C LYS A 245 -7.44 46.65 -6.23
N VAL A 246 -7.12 45.37 -6.23
CA VAL A 246 -6.89 44.60 -7.48
C VAL A 246 -8.20 44.41 -8.26
N VAL A 247 -9.30 44.13 -7.56
CA VAL A 247 -10.64 43.95 -8.15
C VAL A 247 -11.16 45.25 -8.73
N SER A 248 -11.05 46.37 -8.03
CA SER A 248 -11.43 47.69 -8.54
C SER A 248 -10.64 48.07 -9.79
N SER A 249 -9.35 47.72 -9.85
CA SER A 249 -8.50 47.95 -11.01
C SER A 249 -8.86 47.06 -12.21
N LYS A 250 -9.05 45.75 -11.98
CA LYS A 250 -9.31 44.77 -13.06
C LYS A 250 -10.76 44.77 -13.56
N LEU A 251 -11.73 44.99 -12.68
CA LEU A 251 -13.17 44.90 -13.00
C LEU A 251 -13.87 46.26 -13.06
N GLY A 252 -13.19 47.37 -12.75
CA GLY A 252 -13.75 48.74 -12.81
C GLY A 252 -14.80 49.04 -11.73
N CYS A 253 -14.80 48.27 -10.65
CA CYS A 253 -15.79 48.32 -9.58
C CYS A 253 -15.42 49.36 -8.51
N LYS A 254 -16.36 50.26 -8.15
CA LYS A 254 -16.17 51.18 -7.01
C LYS A 254 -16.49 50.54 -5.65
N GLU A 255 -17.42 49.59 -5.63
CA GLU A 255 -17.80 48.83 -4.44
C GLU A 255 -17.89 47.34 -4.78
N ALA A 256 -17.34 46.49 -3.92
CA ALA A 256 -17.39 45.05 -4.06
C ALA A 256 -17.53 44.36 -2.71
N GLN A 257 -18.34 43.29 -2.65
CA GLN A 257 -18.48 42.44 -1.47
C GLN A 257 -17.68 41.16 -1.67
N ILE A 258 -16.86 40.79 -0.68
CA ILE A 258 -15.99 39.62 -0.72
C ILE A 258 -16.53 38.57 0.24
N THR A 259 -16.66 37.32 -0.22
CA THR A 259 -17.06 36.16 0.57
C THR A 259 -15.98 35.07 0.50
N PRO A 260 -15.11 34.95 1.51
CA PRO A 260 -14.05 33.94 1.56
C PRO A 260 -14.63 32.53 1.78
N GLN A 261 -13.97 31.50 1.24
CA GLN A 261 -14.30 30.08 1.50
C GLN A 261 -13.31 29.36 2.43
N GLY A 262 -12.25 30.04 2.87
CA GLY A 262 -11.30 29.52 3.87
C GLY A 262 -10.15 28.66 3.30
N ASP A 263 -10.08 28.49 1.99
CA ASP A 263 -9.05 27.71 1.28
C ASP A 263 -8.15 28.57 0.37
N GLY A 264 -8.15 29.89 0.58
CA GLY A 264 -7.49 30.86 -0.29
C GLY A 264 -8.32 31.24 -1.51
N SER A 265 -9.54 30.71 -1.65
CA SER A 265 -10.50 31.09 -2.70
C SER A 265 -11.75 31.75 -2.11
N GLY A 266 -12.56 32.34 -2.99
CA GLY A 266 -13.84 32.91 -2.61
C GLY A 266 -14.60 33.53 -3.77
N TYR A 267 -15.63 34.28 -3.43
CA TYR A 267 -16.45 35.01 -4.39
C TYR A 267 -16.40 36.50 -4.15
N ILE A 268 -16.43 37.25 -5.24
CA ILE A 268 -16.58 38.70 -5.26
C ILE A 268 -17.91 39.01 -5.94
N LEU A 269 -18.75 39.81 -5.30
CA LEU A 269 -19.92 40.42 -5.91
C LEU A 269 -19.61 41.88 -6.24
N CYS A 270 -19.59 42.21 -7.53
CA CYS A 270 -19.43 43.58 -8.03
C CYS A 270 -20.51 43.90 -9.07
N ASN A 271 -21.19 45.05 -8.94
CA ASN A 271 -22.17 45.53 -9.91
C ASN A 271 -23.23 44.46 -10.30
N GLY A 272 -23.62 43.61 -9.34
CA GLY A 272 -24.55 42.49 -9.55
C GLY A 272 -23.95 41.24 -10.21
N ARG A 273 -22.66 41.22 -10.54
CA ARG A 273 -21.94 40.07 -11.10
C ARG A 273 -21.14 39.37 -10.01
N ARG A 274 -21.29 38.05 -9.91
CA ARG A 274 -20.55 37.20 -8.99
C ARG A 274 -19.39 36.57 -9.75
N VAL A 275 -18.18 36.77 -9.25
CA VAL A 275 -16.92 36.38 -9.88
C VAL A 275 -16.12 35.56 -8.88
N LYS A 276 -15.46 34.49 -9.32
CA LYS A 276 -14.64 33.66 -8.43
C LYS A 276 -13.23 34.22 -8.39
N TYR A 277 -12.59 34.17 -7.20
CA TYR A 277 -11.17 34.45 -7.07
C TYR A 277 -10.44 33.30 -6.40
N GLU A 278 -9.16 33.15 -6.74
CA GLU A 278 -8.24 32.24 -6.08
C GLU A 278 -6.90 32.96 -5.86
N LEU A 279 -6.38 32.86 -4.63
CA LEU A 279 -5.05 33.33 -4.27
C LEU A 279 -4.04 32.24 -4.60
N THR A 280 -3.17 32.52 -5.57
CA THR A 280 -2.09 31.62 -6.00
C THR A 280 -0.74 32.21 -5.61
N GLU A 281 0.33 31.43 -5.78
CA GLU A 281 1.71 31.91 -5.62
C GLU A 281 2.06 33.06 -6.58
N LYS A 282 1.36 33.19 -7.71
CA LYS A 282 1.55 34.27 -8.70
C LYS A 282 0.71 35.52 -8.40
N GLY A 283 -0.15 35.47 -7.38
CA GLY A 283 -1.05 36.55 -6.98
C GLY A 283 -2.52 36.20 -7.12
N LEU A 284 -3.36 37.23 -7.28
CA LEU A 284 -4.82 37.09 -7.37
C LEU A 284 -5.28 36.76 -8.80
N GLU A 285 -5.81 35.55 -8.97
CA GLU A 285 -6.51 35.12 -10.18
C GLU A 285 -8.02 35.35 -10.02
N ILE A 286 -8.66 35.81 -11.10
CA ILE A 286 -10.09 36.16 -11.14
C ILE A 286 -10.70 35.45 -12.35
N GLU A 287 -11.65 34.55 -12.10
CA GLU A 287 -12.41 33.84 -13.12
C GLU A 287 -13.82 34.44 -13.23
N PRO A 288 -14.28 34.86 -14.43
CA PRO A 288 -15.61 35.42 -14.66
C PRO A 288 -16.77 34.56 -14.17
#